data_AF-A0A497E954-F1
#
_entry.id   AF-A0A497E954-F1
#
_cell.length_a   1.000
_cell.length_b   1.000
_cell.length_c   1.000
_cell.angle_alpha   90.00
_cell.angle_beta   90.00
_cell.angle_gamma   90.00
#
_symmetry.space_group_name_H-M   'P 1'
#
loop_
_entity.id
_entity.type
_entity.pdbx_description
1 polymer ?
#
loop_
_entity_poly.entity_id
_entity_poly.type
_entity_poly.pdbx_seq_one_letter_code
_entity_poly.pdbx_strand_id
1 'polypeptide(L)'
;MLIEEKYPELNTLIQTGKERGYILYEDLFEKLPEEVTGIPEELDEIHQRLNELHIEVMEGESAEGGDDKAAPADGKETSESKADTGKEKVIPAKTLVRPEQLEKTNDPVRMYLREMGTVNLLDREGEVKIAQRIEAGEARVFIALSKEVPILELFLRTNEQARRERRGVKELMQTGESVLDEKALDRVKEGLGLFAKINELDEESKELKIRLHRCKKSGKRFQELSEKIDVNMADIAIMVRRADFTTTTRNRLLTFFNEVDRRFSIPVLTVNKDRKKIQQEKNKERRRFYQERVERYEEELILLEERFRIPYDDLKNLLAEVRRGEGMTDLAKQDLIVANLRLVVSIAKKYTNRGLQFLDLIQEGNIGLMK
;
A
#
# COMPACT_ATOMS: atom_id res chain seq x y z
N MET A 1 48.11 -6.76 7.56
CA MET A 1 48.27 -6.54 6.11
C MET A 1 47.20 -5.56 5.70
N LEU A 2 47.56 -4.50 4.99
CA LEU A 2 46.57 -3.61 4.41
C LEU A 2 45.73 -4.42 3.42
N ILE A 3 44.41 -4.20 3.34
CA ILE A 3 43.53 -4.90 2.39
C ILE A 3 44.00 -4.68 0.94
N GLU A 4 44.63 -3.53 0.68
CA GLU A 4 45.29 -3.16 -0.57
C GLU A 4 46.43 -4.12 -0.97
N GLU A 5 47.08 -4.80 -0.02
CA GLU A 5 48.10 -5.83 -0.30
C GLU A 5 47.49 -7.21 -0.56
N LYS A 6 46.28 -7.46 -0.03
CA LYS A 6 45.55 -8.72 -0.22
C LYS A 6 44.81 -8.76 -1.56
N TYR A 7 44.29 -7.61 -2.02
CA TYR A 7 43.47 -7.53 -3.23
C TYR A 7 43.98 -6.40 -4.15
N PRO A 8 44.78 -6.73 -5.19
CA PRO A 8 45.31 -5.72 -6.12
C PRO A 8 44.21 -5.01 -6.93
N GLU A 9 43.04 -5.63 -7.07
CA GLU A 9 41.85 -5.09 -7.75
C GLU A 9 41.22 -3.92 -6.99
N LEU A 10 41.44 -3.80 -5.68
CA LEU A 10 40.97 -2.65 -4.92
C LEU A 10 41.73 -1.36 -5.29
N ASN A 11 43.01 -1.47 -5.68
CA ASN A 11 43.81 -0.32 -6.06
C ASN A 11 43.36 0.31 -7.38
N THR A 12 42.91 -0.52 -8.34
CA THR A 12 42.36 -0.02 -9.60
C THR A 12 41.02 0.67 -9.37
N LEU A 13 40.19 0.12 -8.46
CA LEU A 13 38.92 0.72 -8.09
C LEU A 13 39.08 2.06 -7.33
N ILE A 14 40.06 2.14 -6.42
CA ILE A 14 40.44 3.39 -5.74
C ILE A 14 40.92 4.44 -6.74
N GLN A 15 41.67 4.04 -7.77
CA GLN A 15 42.15 4.97 -8.79
C GLN A 15 40.99 5.54 -9.62
N THR A 16 40.05 4.70 -10.05
CA THR A 16 38.81 5.17 -10.71
C THR A 16 37.94 6.03 -9.79
N GLY A 17 37.86 5.69 -8.51
CA GLY A 17 37.11 6.47 -7.51
C GLY A 17 37.74 7.82 -7.21
N LYS A 18 39.08 7.93 -7.21
CA LYS A 18 39.79 9.22 -7.08
C LYS A 18 39.59 10.12 -8.29
N GLU A 19 39.48 9.56 -9.49
CA GLU A 19 39.22 10.33 -10.70
C GLU A 19 37.78 10.86 -10.76
N ARG A 20 36.81 10.05 -10.31
CA ARG A 20 35.37 10.40 -10.37
C ARG A 20 34.84 11.09 -9.10
N GLY A 21 35.51 10.93 -7.97
CA GLY A 21 35.03 11.37 -6.65
C GLY A 21 33.95 10.47 -6.04
N TYR A 22 33.48 9.47 -6.79
CA TYR A 22 32.49 8.50 -6.34
C TYR A 22 32.66 7.14 -7.04
N ILE A 23 32.15 6.07 -6.42
CA ILE A 23 32.09 4.71 -6.97
C ILE A 23 30.63 4.24 -6.90
N LEU A 24 30.14 3.57 -7.93
CA LEU A 24 28.81 2.96 -7.89
C LEU A 24 28.85 1.64 -7.13
N TYR A 25 27.77 1.33 -6.41
CA TYR A 25 27.65 0.05 -5.71
C TYR A 25 27.81 -1.11 -6.70
N GLU A 26 27.25 -1.01 -7.91
CA GLU A 26 27.40 -2.02 -8.97
C GLU A 26 28.86 -2.26 -9.40
N ASP A 27 29.65 -1.18 -9.51
CA ASP A 27 31.08 -1.27 -9.87
C ASP A 27 31.89 -1.99 -8.79
N LEU A 28 31.46 -1.89 -7.52
CA LEU A 28 32.09 -2.57 -6.38
C LEU A 28 31.90 -4.10 -6.46
N PHE A 29 30.71 -4.56 -6.87
CA PHE A 29 30.42 -6.00 -7.01
C PHE A 29 30.94 -6.61 -8.31
N GLU A 30 31.09 -5.82 -9.38
CA GLU A 30 31.62 -6.33 -10.66
C GLU A 30 33.15 -6.48 -10.64
N LYS A 31 33.86 -5.60 -9.90
CA LYS A 31 35.32 -5.52 -9.92
C LYS A 31 36.02 -6.26 -8.78
N LEU A 32 35.30 -6.68 -7.75
CA LEU A 32 35.86 -7.43 -6.63
C LEU A 32 35.45 -8.92 -6.70
N PRO A 33 36.30 -9.84 -6.24
CA PRO A 33 35.95 -11.26 -6.17
C PRO A 33 34.78 -11.50 -5.21
N GLU A 34 33.89 -12.44 -5.55
CA GLU A 34 32.71 -12.80 -4.74
C GLU A 34 33.07 -13.19 -3.28
N GLU A 35 34.30 -13.67 -3.07
CA GLU A 35 34.88 -14.06 -1.79
C GLU A 35 35.00 -12.88 -0.80
N VAL A 36 35.13 -11.65 -1.30
CA VAL A 36 35.26 -10.42 -0.49
C VAL A 36 33.91 -9.73 -0.32
N THR A 37 33.09 -9.72 -1.37
CA THR A 37 31.74 -9.13 -1.31
C THR A 37 30.77 -9.96 -0.47
N GLY A 38 31.07 -11.23 -0.24
CA GLY A 38 30.27 -12.13 0.59
C GLY A 38 30.54 -12.03 2.09
N ILE A 39 31.64 -11.38 2.51
CA ILE A 39 32.02 -11.24 3.92
C ILE A 39 31.71 -9.80 4.37
N PRO A 40 30.69 -9.59 5.22
CA PRO A 40 30.29 -8.25 5.67
C PRO A 40 31.42 -7.47 6.36
N GLU A 41 32.29 -8.17 7.10
CA GLU A 41 33.42 -7.54 7.79
C GLU A 41 34.45 -6.96 6.81
N GLU A 42 34.76 -7.65 5.71
CA GLU A 42 35.72 -7.16 4.72
C GLU A 42 35.12 -6.04 3.85
N LEU A 43 33.81 -6.10 3.58
CA LEU A 43 33.08 -5.05 2.89
C LEU A 43 33.05 -3.73 3.70
N ASP A 44 32.82 -3.83 5.01
CA ASP A 44 32.85 -2.68 5.91
C ASP A 44 34.25 -2.06 6.00
N GLU A 45 35.31 -2.87 6.01
CA GLU A 45 36.69 -2.36 5.96
C GLU A 45 37.00 -1.64 4.63
N ILE A 46 36.48 -2.12 3.49
CA ILE A 46 36.59 -1.45 2.19
C ILE A 46 35.84 -0.11 2.20
N HIS A 47 34.62 -0.07 2.75
CA HIS A 47 33.86 1.18 2.88
C HIS A 47 34.56 2.19 3.80
N GLN A 48 35.13 1.74 4.91
CA GLN A 48 35.90 2.60 5.80
C GLN A 48 37.11 3.19 5.07
N ARG A 49 37.80 2.37 4.25
CA ARG A 49 38.97 2.81 3.50
C ARG A 49 38.65 3.79 2.37
N LEU A 50 37.55 3.57 1.63
CA LEU A 50 37.07 4.50 0.60
C LEU A 50 36.66 5.85 1.21
N ASN A 51 36.04 5.83 2.40
CA ASN A 51 35.69 7.04 3.15
C ASN A 51 36.93 7.82 3.63
N GLU A 52 37.98 7.15 4.10
CA GLU A 52 39.26 7.79 4.44
C GLU A 52 39.91 8.49 3.23
N LEU A 53 39.65 7.99 2.02
CA LEU A 53 40.12 8.57 0.77
C LEU A 53 39.15 9.57 0.15
N HIS A 54 38.06 9.92 0.85
CA HIS A 54 37.00 10.82 0.39
C HIS A 54 36.30 10.39 -0.91
N ILE A 55 36.12 9.09 -1.12
CA ILE A 55 35.39 8.53 -2.27
C ILE A 55 34.01 8.07 -1.78
N GLU A 56 32.95 8.67 -2.33
CA GLU A 56 31.57 8.37 -1.94
C GLU A 56 31.01 7.16 -2.71
N VAL A 57 30.38 6.21 -2.02
CA VAL A 57 29.77 5.04 -2.67
C VAL A 57 28.28 5.34 -2.89
N MET A 58 27.85 5.40 -4.15
CA MET A 58 26.47 5.70 -4.53
C MET A 58 25.75 4.42 -5.00
N GLU A 59 24.53 4.20 -4.50
CA GLU A 59 23.62 3.20 -5.07
C GLU A 59 22.96 3.79 -6.34
N GLY A 60 22.86 2.98 -7.40
CA GLY A 60 22.45 3.40 -8.73
C GLY A 60 21.08 4.11 -8.77
N GLU A 61 21.01 5.13 -9.64
CA GLU A 61 19.84 5.98 -9.94
C GLU A 61 19.54 7.13 -8.97
N SER A 62 20.49 8.05 -8.80
CA SER A 62 20.18 9.46 -8.49
C SER A 62 21.25 10.39 -9.09
N ALA A 63 21.30 10.44 -10.42
CA ALA A 63 22.13 11.38 -11.17
C ALA A 63 21.26 12.35 -11.97
N GLU A 64 20.57 13.26 -11.27
CA GLU A 64 20.18 14.56 -11.82
C GLU A 64 20.39 15.64 -10.76
N GLY A 65 21.40 16.50 -10.98
CA GLY A 65 21.54 17.80 -10.31
C GLY A 65 22.81 18.01 -9.48
N GLY A 66 23.98 18.11 -10.13
CA GLY A 66 25.03 19.03 -9.69
C GLY A 66 24.55 20.49 -9.88
N ASP A 67 25.08 21.54 -9.27
CA ASP A 67 26.33 21.80 -8.57
C ASP A 67 26.04 22.92 -7.55
N ASP A 68 26.75 22.94 -6.42
CA ASP A 68 27.59 24.08 -6.00
C ASP A 68 28.05 23.91 -4.55
N LYS A 69 29.29 23.44 -4.40
CA LYS A 69 30.12 23.70 -3.23
C LYS A 69 31.00 24.92 -3.52
N ALA A 70 30.84 25.99 -2.76
CA ALA A 70 31.93 26.92 -2.44
C ALA A 70 31.66 27.63 -1.10
N ALA A 71 32.49 27.33 -0.11
CA ALA A 71 32.67 28.10 1.12
C ALA A 71 33.66 29.28 0.88
N PRO A 72 34.12 30.03 1.90
CA PRO A 72 33.43 30.83 2.93
C PRO A 72 33.98 32.30 2.97
N ALA A 73 33.34 33.23 3.71
CA ALA A 73 34.04 34.32 4.44
C ALA A 73 33.10 35.27 5.22
N ASP A 74 33.45 35.42 6.50
CA ASP A 74 33.33 36.53 7.45
C ASP A 74 32.55 37.82 7.15
N GLY A 75 31.73 38.19 8.15
CA GLY A 75 31.91 39.45 8.88
C GLY A 75 31.08 40.66 8.45
N LYS A 76 29.99 40.95 9.19
CA LYS A 76 29.86 42.18 9.98
C LYS A 76 28.54 42.28 10.74
N GLU A 77 28.69 42.67 11.99
CA GLU A 77 27.71 43.21 12.91
C GLU A 77 26.87 44.33 12.27
N THR A 78 25.62 44.48 12.68
CA THR A 78 25.13 45.74 13.29
C THR A 78 23.73 45.60 13.89
N SER A 79 23.71 45.89 15.20
CA SER A 79 22.74 46.67 15.97
C SER A 79 21.24 46.34 15.92
N GLU A 80 20.83 45.85 17.09
CA GLU A 80 19.54 45.96 17.76
C GLU A 80 18.76 47.27 17.56
N SER A 81 17.44 47.15 17.45
CA SER A 81 16.49 48.13 17.96
C SER A 81 15.44 47.40 18.81
N LYS A 82 15.46 47.68 20.12
CA LYS A 82 14.48 47.22 21.11
C LYS A 82 13.16 47.98 20.96
N ALA A 83 12.05 47.28 21.07
CA ALA A 83 10.83 47.80 21.66
C ALA A 83 10.13 46.68 22.45
N ASP A 84 9.90 47.00 23.73
CA ASP A 84 9.36 46.20 24.82
C ASP A 84 7.84 45.99 24.68
N THR A 85 7.32 44.83 25.08
CA THR A 85 6.16 44.69 26.01
C THR A 85 5.68 43.23 26.11
N GLY A 86 5.38 42.79 27.34
CA GLY A 86 4.43 41.71 27.61
C GLY A 86 5.02 40.41 28.17
N LYS A 87 5.11 40.33 29.50
CA LYS A 87 5.44 39.10 30.25
C LYS A 87 4.34 38.05 30.11
N GLU A 88 4.62 36.94 29.45
CA GLU A 88 4.03 35.63 29.75
C GLU A 88 5.16 34.62 30.03
N LYS A 89 5.03 33.89 31.13
CA LYS A 89 6.02 32.91 31.59
C LYS A 89 6.05 31.70 30.64
N VAL A 90 7.00 31.71 29.69
CA VAL A 90 7.32 30.56 28.84
C VAL A 90 8.40 29.72 29.53
N ILE A 91 8.10 28.44 29.70
CA ILE A 91 8.97 27.36 30.18
C ILE A 91 10.18 27.25 29.22
N PRO A 92 11.43 27.13 29.69
CA PRO A 92 12.59 27.29 28.82
C PRO A 92 12.68 26.17 27.77
N ALA A 93 12.45 26.54 26.51
CA ALA A 93 12.74 25.76 25.31
C ALA A 93 14.26 25.72 25.08
N LYS A 94 14.97 24.90 25.85
CA LYS A 94 16.40 24.64 25.61
C LYS A 94 16.70 23.15 25.61
N THR A 95 16.11 22.42 24.66
CA THR A 95 16.70 21.20 24.09
C THR A 95 16.11 20.88 22.71
N LEU A 96 16.11 21.85 21.79
CA LEU A 96 16.02 21.53 20.36
C LEU A 96 17.44 21.19 19.92
N VAL A 97 17.75 19.90 19.92
CA VAL A 97 19.02 19.38 19.39
C VAL A 97 19.04 19.68 17.90
N ARG A 98 20.09 20.37 17.43
CA ARG A 98 20.30 20.66 16.01
C ARG A 98 20.59 19.35 15.26
N PRO A 99 19.99 19.13 14.07
CA PRO A 99 20.09 17.86 13.35
C PRO A 99 21.53 17.48 12.94
N GLU A 100 22.43 18.45 12.80
CA GLU A 100 23.82 18.25 12.36
C GLU A 100 24.75 17.62 13.41
N GLN A 101 24.35 17.52 14.69
CA GLN A 101 25.15 16.87 15.75
C GLN A 101 24.67 15.45 16.10
N LEU A 102 23.76 14.88 15.31
CA LEU A 102 23.07 13.61 15.60
C LEU A 102 23.48 12.43 14.69
N GLU A 103 24.45 12.63 13.80
CA GLU A 103 24.82 11.65 12.75
C GLU A 103 25.54 10.38 13.24
N LYS A 104 25.81 10.23 14.54
CA LYS A 104 26.71 9.17 15.08
C LYS A 104 26.10 8.20 16.10
N THR A 105 24.78 8.09 16.23
CA THR A 105 24.19 7.08 17.14
C THR A 105 23.19 6.15 16.45
N ASN A 106 23.58 4.87 16.32
CA ASN A 106 22.73 3.73 15.91
C ASN A 106 21.72 3.31 17.00
N ASP A 107 21.24 4.25 17.83
CA ASP A 107 20.22 3.94 18.84
C ASP A 107 18.86 3.77 18.13
N PRO A 108 18.24 2.57 18.17
CA PRO A 108 16.96 2.33 17.51
C PRO A 108 15.85 3.29 17.96
N VAL A 109 15.89 3.75 19.22
CA VAL A 109 14.93 4.74 19.74
C VAL A 109 15.13 6.09 19.06
N ARG A 110 16.37 6.51 18.83
CA ARG A 110 16.68 7.77 18.15
C ARG A 110 16.37 7.72 16.66
N MET A 111 16.66 6.59 16.01
CA MET A 111 16.26 6.36 14.61
C MET A 111 14.73 6.50 14.46
N TYR A 112 13.97 5.81 15.31
CA TYR A 112 12.51 5.90 15.32
C TYR A 112 11.99 7.32 15.58
N LEU A 113 12.56 8.04 16.57
CA LEU A 113 12.17 9.42 16.86
C LEU A 113 12.52 10.40 15.73
N ARG A 114 13.61 10.15 15.00
CA ARG A 114 13.99 10.92 13.81
C ARG A 114 13.00 10.69 12.68
N GLU A 115 12.69 9.43 12.36
CA GLU A 115 11.70 9.07 11.35
C GLU A 115 10.31 9.60 11.67
N MET A 116 9.87 9.52 12.93
CA MET A 116 8.61 10.12 13.37
C MET A 116 8.65 11.66 13.35
N GLY A 117 9.84 12.24 13.50
CA GLY A 117 10.09 13.68 13.47
C GLY A 117 9.90 14.32 12.10
N THR A 118 10.10 13.55 11.01
CA THR A 118 9.95 14.04 9.63
C THR A 118 8.49 14.22 9.22
N VAL A 119 7.58 13.49 9.85
CA VAL A 119 6.14 13.54 9.55
C VAL A 119 5.49 14.73 10.25
N ASN A 120 4.77 15.54 9.48
CA ASN A 120 4.02 16.67 10.04
C ASN A 120 2.82 16.21 10.88
N LEU A 121 2.53 16.96 11.95
CA LEU A 121 1.30 16.76 12.72
C LEU A 121 0.11 17.03 11.82
N LEU A 122 -0.91 16.18 11.94
CA LEU A 122 -2.15 16.35 11.21
C LEU A 122 -3.00 17.42 11.89
N ASP A 123 -3.53 18.34 11.09
CA ASP A 123 -4.56 19.27 11.52
C ASP A 123 -5.94 18.61 11.43
N ARG A 124 -6.95 19.28 12.01
CA ARG A 124 -8.33 18.78 11.97
C ARG A 124 -8.84 18.59 10.53
N GLU A 125 -8.44 19.47 9.61
CA GLU A 125 -8.84 19.34 8.19
C GLU A 125 -8.16 18.14 7.51
N GLY A 126 -6.90 17.89 7.82
CA GLY A 126 -6.15 16.72 7.38
C GLY A 126 -6.77 15.41 7.89
N GLU A 127 -7.18 15.36 9.15
CA GLU A 127 -7.89 14.20 9.73
C GLU A 127 -9.18 13.89 8.95
N VAL A 128 -9.97 14.93 8.64
CA VAL A 128 -11.20 14.78 7.86
C VAL A 128 -10.90 14.29 6.45
N LYS A 129 -9.85 14.81 5.79
CA LYS A 129 -9.46 14.36 4.45
C LYS A 129 -9.03 12.90 4.42
N ILE A 130 -8.30 12.43 5.44
CA ILE A 130 -7.92 11.01 5.54
C ILE A 130 -9.16 10.15 5.76
N ALA A 131 -10.08 10.55 6.64
CA ALA A 131 -11.33 9.84 6.85
C ALA A 131 -12.15 9.73 5.56
N GLN A 132 -12.28 10.83 4.79
CA GLN A 132 -12.95 10.82 3.49
C GLN A 132 -12.27 9.88 2.48
N ARG A 133 -10.93 9.80 2.48
CA ARG A 133 -10.18 8.87 1.62
C ARG A 133 -10.45 7.41 2.00
N ILE A 134 -10.50 7.09 3.29
CA ILE A 134 -10.87 5.76 3.79
C ILE A 134 -12.28 5.42 3.30
N GLU A 135 -13.27 6.29 3.56
CA GLU A 135 -14.66 6.06 3.16
C GLU A 135 -14.82 5.90 1.65
N ALA A 136 -14.12 6.70 0.85
CA ALA A 136 -14.13 6.58 -0.60
C ALA A 136 -13.53 5.25 -1.09
N GLY A 137 -12.49 4.76 -0.41
CA GLY A 137 -11.91 3.44 -0.67
C GLY A 137 -12.88 2.31 -0.39
N GLU A 138 -13.52 2.35 0.77
CA GLU A 138 -14.53 1.35 1.15
C GLU A 138 -15.75 1.40 0.23
N ALA A 139 -16.26 2.60 -0.10
CA ALA A 139 -17.36 2.77 -1.02
C ALA A 139 -17.05 2.20 -2.41
N ARG A 140 -15.81 2.37 -2.91
CA ARG A 140 -15.40 1.77 -4.19
C ARG A 140 -15.51 0.24 -4.16
N VAL A 141 -15.06 -0.42 -3.08
CA VAL A 141 -15.18 -1.87 -2.95
C VAL A 141 -16.65 -2.28 -3.00
N PHE A 142 -17.51 -1.61 -2.24
CA PHE A 142 -18.93 -1.94 -2.17
C PHE A 142 -19.66 -1.72 -3.50
N ILE A 143 -19.39 -0.61 -4.18
CA ILE A 143 -19.92 -0.31 -5.51
C ILE A 143 -19.44 -1.34 -6.55
N ALA A 144 -18.21 -1.83 -6.44
CA ALA A 144 -17.72 -2.87 -7.33
C ALA A 144 -18.49 -4.19 -7.11
N LEU A 145 -18.65 -4.59 -5.86
CA LEU A 145 -19.41 -5.79 -5.48
C LEU A 145 -20.88 -5.71 -5.86
N SER A 146 -21.49 -4.52 -5.76
CA SER A 146 -22.92 -4.33 -6.03
C SER A 146 -23.30 -4.54 -7.49
N LYS A 147 -22.33 -4.42 -8.41
CA LYS A 147 -22.54 -4.67 -9.85
C LYS A 147 -22.62 -6.15 -10.16
N GLU A 148 -21.82 -6.96 -9.47
CA GLU A 148 -21.71 -8.40 -9.70
C GLU A 148 -22.51 -9.19 -8.64
N VAL A 149 -23.84 -9.17 -8.76
CA VAL A 149 -24.76 -9.80 -7.79
C VAL A 149 -24.50 -11.31 -7.59
N PRO A 150 -24.26 -12.14 -8.62
CA PRO A 150 -24.12 -13.59 -8.43
C PRO A 150 -22.91 -13.97 -7.55
N ILE A 151 -21.76 -13.32 -7.78
CA ILE A 151 -20.54 -13.60 -7.04
C ILE A 151 -20.62 -13.02 -5.62
N LEU A 152 -21.30 -11.89 -5.44
CA LEU A 152 -21.62 -11.32 -4.13
C LEU A 152 -22.53 -12.23 -3.31
N GLU A 153 -23.60 -12.77 -3.91
CA GLU A 153 -24.49 -13.72 -3.24
C GLU A 153 -23.71 -14.96 -2.77
N LEU A 154 -22.88 -15.52 -3.66
CA LEU A 154 -22.03 -16.66 -3.33
C LEU A 154 -21.08 -16.35 -2.16
N PHE A 155 -20.46 -15.16 -2.16
CA PHE A 155 -19.64 -14.70 -1.06
C PHE A 155 -20.43 -14.59 0.26
N LEU A 156 -21.59 -13.93 0.25
CA LEU A 156 -22.40 -13.71 1.45
C LEU A 156 -22.85 -15.03 2.09
N ARG A 157 -23.28 -15.99 1.26
CA ARG A 157 -23.61 -17.36 1.70
C ARG A 157 -22.39 -18.05 2.32
N THR A 158 -21.24 -17.98 1.65
CA THR A 158 -19.99 -18.58 2.12
C THR A 158 -19.51 -17.94 3.43
N ASN A 159 -19.67 -16.61 3.57
CA ASN A 159 -19.27 -15.88 4.76
C ASN A 159 -20.17 -16.23 5.97
N GLU A 160 -21.49 -16.36 5.78
CA GLU A 160 -22.39 -16.83 6.83
C GLU A 160 -22.07 -18.25 7.28
N GLN A 161 -21.72 -19.12 6.34
CA GLN A 161 -21.24 -20.46 6.66
C GLN A 161 -19.92 -20.43 7.46
N ALA A 162 -18.94 -19.62 7.03
CA ALA A 162 -17.67 -19.45 7.74
C ALA A 162 -17.84 -18.89 9.16
N ARG A 163 -18.82 -18.00 9.37
CA ARG A 163 -19.16 -17.48 10.71
C ARG A 163 -19.68 -18.58 11.64
N ARG A 164 -20.53 -19.48 11.12
CA ARG A 164 -21.17 -20.55 11.90
C ARG A 164 -20.21 -21.67 12.25
N GLU A 165 -19.51 -22.18 11.24
CA GLU A 165 -18.71 -23.39 11.37
C GLU A 165 -17.28 -23.12 11.86
N ARG A 166 -16.90 -21.85 12.00
CA ARG A 166 -15.53 -21.40 12.31
C ARG A 166 -14.47 -21.96 11.34
N ARG A 167 -14.88 -22.34 10.13
CA ARG A 167 -14.01 -22.84 9.07
C ARG A 167 -13.48 -21.70 8.21
N GLY A 168 -12.34 -21.93 7.57
CA GLY A 168 -11.76 -20.99 6.62
C GLY A 168 -12.58 -20.93 5.33
N VAL A 169 -12.77 -19.74 4.76
CA VAL A 169 -13.49 -19.55 3.48
C VAL A 169 -12.92 -20.42 2.36
N LYS A 170 -11.60 -20.61 2.33
CA LYS A 170 -10.90 -21.45 1.36
C LYS A 170 -11.32 -22.93 1.45
N GLU A 171 -11.52 -23.44 2.66
CA GLU A 171 -11.95 -24.82 2.88
C GLU A 171 -13.40 -25.00 2.40
N LEU A 172 -14.27 -24.04 2.71
CA LEU A 172 -15.68 -24.08 2.33
C LEU A 172 -15.90 -24.08 0.81
N MET A 173 -15.08 -23.30 0.08
CA MET A 173 -15.12 -23.29 -1.39
C MET A 173 -14.72 -24.63 -2.04
N GLN A 174 -14.11 -25.55 -1.28
CA GLN A 174 -13.72 -26.88 -1.76
C GLN A 174 -14.78 -27.93 -1.44
N THR A 175 -15.44 -27.84 -0.29
CA THR A 175 -16.39 -28.87 0.20
C THR A 175 -17.82 -28.78 -0.37
N GLY A 176 -18.16 -27.77 -1.17
CA GLY A 176 -19.48 -27.64 -1.79
C GLY A 176 -20.57 -27.08 -0.87
N GLU A 177 -21.75 -26.82 -1.44
CA GLU A 177 -22.86 -26.13 -0.76
C GLU A 177 -23.32 -26.85 0.49
N SER A 178 -23.37 -26.13 1.61
CA SER A 178 -24.01 -26.57 2.84
C SER A 178 -25.29 -25.78 3.08
N VAL A 179 -26.28 -26.42 3.70
CA VAL A 179 -27.59 -25.83 3.94
C VAL A 179 -27.47 -24.71 4.98
N LEU A 180 -27.93 -23.51 4.61
CA LEU A 180 -28.05 -22.38 5.54
C LEU A 180 -29.41 -22.44 6.23
N ASP A 181 -29.46 -22.11 7.53
CA ASP A 181 -30.75 -21.95 8.21
C ASP A 181 -31.45 -20.68 7.73
N GLU A 182 -32.76 -20.61 7.94
CA GLU A 182 -33.62 -19.47 7.62
C GLU A 182 -33.05 -18.13 8.09
N LYS A 183 -32.56 -18.04 9.34
CA LYS A 183 -31.94 -16.82 9.88
C LYS A 183 -30.67 -16.37 9.14
N ALA A 184 -29.89 -17.29 8.58
CA ALA A 184 -28.72 -16.89 7.78
C ALA A 184 -29.14 -16.46 6.37
N LEU A 185 -30.14 -17.14 5.79
CA LEU A 185 -30.69 -16.74 4.51
C LEU A 185 -31.29 -15.33 4.57
N ASP A 186 -31.96 -14.98 5.67
CA ASP A 186 -32.50 -13.63 5.86
C ASP A 186 -31.39 -12.57 5.95
N ARG A 187 -30.29 -12.85 6.66
CA ARG A 187 -29.11 -11.95 6.66
C ARG A 187 -28.47 -11.81 5.28
N VAL A 188 -28.42 -12.89 4.50
CA VAL A 188 -27.93 -12.83 3.11
C VAL A 188 -28.84 -11.93 2.27
N LYS A 189 -30.17 -12.07 2.40
CA LYS A 189 -31.14 -11.21 1.69
C LYS A 189 -31.02 -9.75 2.12
N GLU A 190 -30.88 -9.47 3.41
CA GLU A 190 -30.65 -8.11 3.93
C GLU A 190 -29.37 -7.51 3.35
N GLY A 191 -28.28 -8.29 3.32
CA GLY A 191 -27.03 -7.88 2.69
C GLY A 191 -27.22 -7.56 1.21
N LEU A 192 -27.85 -8.45 0.44
CA LEU A 192 -28.16 -8.21 -0.97
C LEU A 192 -29.02 -6.97 -1.20
N GLY A 193 -30.00 -6.71 -0.33
CA GLY A 193 -30.83 -5.50 -0.37
C GLY A 193 -30.01 -4.22 -0.17
N LEU A 194 -29.04 -4.24 0.74
CA LEU A 194 -28.13 -3.11 0.96
C LEU A 194 -27.28 -2.85 -0.29
N PHE A 195 -26.66 -3.88 -0.87
CA PHE A 195 -25.85 -3.72 -2.08
C PHE A 195 -26.69 -3.30 -3.30
N ALA A 196 -27.91 -3.81 -3.43
CA ALA A 196 -28.84 -3.36 -4.48
C ALA A 196 -29.11 -1.86 -4.38
N LYS A 197 -29.34 -1.34 -3.16
CA LYS A 197 -29.57 0.09 -2.95
C LYS A 197 -28.33 0.93 -3.25
N ILE A 198 -27.13 0.44 -2.90
CA ILE A 198 -25.87 1.08 -3.29
C ILE A 198 -25.75 1.17 -4.81
N ASN A 199 -26.09 0.08 -5.53
CA ASN A 199 -26.03 0.06 -6.98
C ASN A 199 -27.00 1.07 -7.62
N GLU A 200 -28.23 1.16 -7.11
CA GLU A 200 -29.21 2.15 -7.55
C GLU A 200 -28.67 3.59 -7.42
N LEU A 201 -28.11 3.93 -6.24
CA LEU A 201 -27.54 5.26 -6.00
C LEU A 201 -26.31 5.54 -6.86
N ASP A 202 -25.47 4.53 -7.13
CA ASP A 202 -24.30 4.68 -8.01
C ASP A 202 -24.71 4.90 -9.47
N GLU A 203 -25.69 4.16 -9.98
CA GLU A 203 -26.21 4.34 -11.34
C GLU A 203 -26.89 5.71 -11.52
N GLU A 204 -27.72 6.13 -10.56
CA GLU A 204 -28.28 7.49 -10.55
C GLU A 204 -27.17 8.54 -10.56
N SER A 205 -26.12 8.34 -9.74
CA SER A 205 -24.98 9.26 -9.69
C SER A 205 -24.21 9.31 -11.01
N LYS A 206 -24.04 8.19 -11.71
CA LYS A 206 -23.41 8.15 -13.04
C LYS A 206 -24.22 8.91 -14.08
N GLU A 207 -25.54 8.71 -14.10
CA GLU A 207 -26.43 9.45 -15.00
C GLU A 207 -26.36 10.96 -14.74
N LEU A 208 -26.40 11.35 -13.46
CA LEU A 208 -26.27 12.76 -13.07
C LEU A 208 -24.92 13.32 -13.49
N LYS A 209 -23.81 12.57 -13.35
CA LYS A 209 -22.47 12.99 -13.82
C LYS A 209 -22.43 13.19 -15.34
N ILE A 210 -23.07 12.31 -16.12
CA ILE A 210 -23.15 12.47 -17.58
C ILE A 210 -23.93 13.74 -17.94
N ARG A 211 -25.04 14.02 -17.25
CA ARG A 211 -25.83 15.25 -17.45
C ARG A 211 -25.06 16.50 -17.00
N LEU A 212 -24.31 16.39 -15.90
CA LEU A 212 -23.47 17.46 -15.35
C LEU A 212 -22.37 17.87 -16.34
N HIS A 213 -21.74 16.89 -17.01
CA HIS A 213 -20.69 17.16 -18.00
C HIS A 213 -21.17 17.98 -19.21
N ARG A 214 -22.48 17.90 -19.53
CA ARG A 214 -23.11 18.69 -20.60
C ARG A 214 -23.49 20.10 -20.17
N CYS A 215 -23.41 20.43 -18.88
CA CYS A 215 -23.80 21.72 -18.33
C CYS A 215 -22.60 22.66 -18.18
N LYS A 216 -22.83 23.98 -18.28
CA LYS A 216 -21.81 24.99 -17.97
C LYS A 216 -21.55 25.00 -16.45
N LYS A 217 -20.28 24.96 -16.04
CA LYS A 217 -19.85 24.90 -14.62
C LYS A 217 -20.43 26.00 -13.72
N SER A 218 -20.74 27.17 -14.27
CA SER A 218 -21.30 28.32 -13.52
C SER A 218 -22.84 28.37 -13.50
N GLY A 219 -23.53 27.40 -14.11
CA GLY A 219 -25.00 27.39 -14.16
C GLY A 219 -25.62 26.88 -12.87
N LYS A 220 -26.79 27.43 -12.47
CA LYS A 220 -27.58 26.91 -11.34
C LYS A 220 -27.87 25.40 -11.47
N ARG A 221 -28.20 24.95 -12.68
CA ARG A 221 -28.41 23.53 -13.01
C ARG A 221 -27.16 22.66 -12.77
N PHE A 222 -25.96 23.22 -12.90
CA PHE A 222 -24.72 22.48 -12.58
C PHE A 222 -24.59 22.29 -11.07
N GLN A 223 -24.85 23.34 -10.28
CA GLN A 223 -24.84 23.25 -8.81
C GLN A 223 -25.88 22.24 -8.31
N GLU A 224 -27.12 22.32 -8.78
CA GLU A 224 -28.19 21.37 -8.39
C GLU A 224 -27.85 19.92 -8.72
N LEU A 225 -27.24 19.66 -9.88
CA LEU A 225 -26.80 18.30 -10.25
C LEU A 225 -25.63 17.84 -9.40
N SER A 226 -24.67 18.73 -9.09
CA SER A 226 -23.53 18.43 -8.21
C SER A 226 -24.00 18.08 -6.81
N GLU A 227 -24.89 18.89 -6.22
CA GLU A 227 -25.44 18.66 -4.88
C GLU A 227 -26.18 17.32 -4.80
N LYS A 228 -26.94 16.94 -5.83
CA LYS A 228 -27.59 15.62 -5.87
C LYS A 228 -26.58 14.47 -5.91
N ILE A 229 -25.48 14.63 -6.65
CA ILE A 229 -24.41 13.63 -6.68
C ILE A 229 -23.75 13.53 -5.30
N ASP A 230 -23.51 14.67 -4.64
CA ASP A 230 -22.92 14.72 -3.30
C ASP A 230 -23.82 14.07 -2.25
N VAL A 231 -25.14 14.28 -2.32
CA VAL A 231 -26.13 13.60 -1.48
C VAL A 231 -26.11 12.09 -1.72
N ASN A 232 -26.14 11.64 -2.98
CA ASN A 232 -26.09 10.21 -3.29
C ASN A 232 -24.78 9.57 -2.79
N MET A 233 -23.63 10.25 -2.92
CA MET A 233 -22.35 9.78 -2.39
C MET A 233 -22.36 9.70 -0.86
N ALA A 234 -22.96 10.67 -0.17
CA ALA A 234 -23.11 10.65 1.28
C ALA A 234 -24.00 9.49 1.75
N ASP A 235 -25.11 9.22 1.05
CA ASP A 235 -25.99 8.09 1.36
C ASP A 235 -25.28 6.75 1.17
N ILE A 236 -24.50 6.59 0.10
CA ILE A 236 -23.65 5.41 -0.10
C ILE A 236 -22.67 5.26 1.06
N ALA A 237 -21.97 6.32 1.46
CA ALA A 237 -21.02 6.27 2.57
C ALA A 237 -21.69 5.86 3.90
N ILE A 238 -22.90 6.35 4.16
CA ILE A 238 -23.70 5.96 5.33
C ILE A 238 -24.07 4.47 5.26
N MET A 239 -24.47 3.96 4.09
CA MET A 239 -24.81 2.55 3.92
C MET A 239 -23.59 1.65 4.11
N VAL A 240 -22.44 2.04 3.56
CA VAL A 240 -21.16 1.31 3.72
C VAL A 240 -20.78 1.26 5.20
N ARG A 241 -20.91 2.37 5.93
CA ARG A 241 -20.63 2.41 7.38
C ARG A 241 -21.58 1.53 8.19
N ARG A 242 -22.85 1.43 7.77
CA ARG A 242 -23.86 0.58 8.41
C ARG A 242 -23.68 -0.90 8.06
N ALA A 243 -23.04 -1.21 6.94
CA ALA A 243 -22.68 -2.57 6.62
C ALA A 243 -21.52 -2.98 7.53
N ASP A 244 -21.78 -3.87 8.49
CA ASP A 244 -20.79 -4.37 9.45
C ASP A 244 -19.71 -5.27 8.79
N PHE A 245 -18.97 -4.73 7.82
CA PHE A 245 -17.79 -5.34 7.22
C PHE A 245 -16.59 -5.14 8.14
N THR A 246 -16.57 -5.95 9.20
CA THR A 246 -15.39 -6.09 10.06
C THR A 246 -14.14 -6.40 9.24
N THR A 247 -12.95 -6.04 9.74
CA THR A 247 -11.66 -6.41 9.12
C THR A 247 -11.59 -7.91 8.82
N THR A 248 -12.17 -8.75 9.67
CA THR A 248 -12.31 -10.19 9.44
C THR A 248 -13.16 -10.52 8.22
N THR A 249 -14.31 -9.87 8.04
CA THR A 249 -15.18 -10.08 6.88
C THR A 249 -14.51 -9.59 5.58
N ARG A 250 -13.77 -8.48 5.65
CA ARG A 250 -12.93 -7.99 4.54
C ARG A 250 -11.82 -8.97 4.16
N ASN A 251 -11.08 -9.50 5.12
CA ASN A 251 -10.05 -10.52 4.85
C ASN A 251 -10.65 -11.81 4.26
N ARG A 252 -11.85 -12.18 4.69
CA ARG A 252 -12.61 -13.30 4.12
C ARG A 252 -13.03 -13.02 2.67
N LEU A 253 -13.48 -11.81 2.37
CA LEU A 253 -13.80 -11.34 1.02
C LEU A 253 -12.59 -11.47 0.09
N LEU A 254 -11.44 -10.95 0.53
CA LEU A 254 -10.19 -11.05 -0.24
C LEU A 254 -9.76 -12.50 -0.45
N THR A 255 -9.86 -13.33 0.59
CA THR A 255 -9.53 -14.77 0.50
C THR A 255 -10.44 -15.48 -0.50
N PHE A 256 -11.76 -15.19 -0.45
CA PHE A 256 -12.74 -15.71 -1.40
C PHE A 256 -12.36 -15.34 -2.83
N PHE A 257 -12.17 -14.05 -3.11
CA PHE A 257 -11.86 -13.56 -4.44
C PHE A 257 -10.52 -14.06 -4.99
N ASN A 258 -9.50 -14.17 -4.15
CA ASN A 258 -8.22 -14.72 -4.56
C ASN A 258 -8.32 -16.22 -4.92
N GLU A 259 -9.18 -16.97 -4.24
CA GLU A 259 -9.44 -18.37 -4.58
C GLU A 259 -10.24 -18.50 -5.88
N VAL A 260 -11.23 -17.62 -6.11
CA VAL A 260 -11.95 -17.55 -7.40
C VAL A 260 -10.96 -17.19 -8.52
N ASP A 261 -10.19 -16.11 -8.38
CA ASP A 261 -9.18 -15.66 -9.36
C ASP A 261 -8.20 -16.78 -9.70
N ARG A 262 -7.70 -17.50 -8.69
CA ARG A 262 -6.78 -18.62 -8.90
C ARG A 262 -7.37 -19.73 -9.77
N ARG A 263 -8.66 -20.04 -9.61
CA ARG A 263 -9.34 -21.07 -10.41
C ARG A 263 -9.47 -20.68 -11.88
N PHE A 264 -9.74 -19.40 -12.17
CA PHE A 264 -9.80 -18.90 -13.54
C PHE A 264 -8.42 -18.67 -14.16
N SER A 265 -7.44 -18.21 -13.36
CA SER A 265 -6.11 -17.85 -13.82
C SER A 265 -5.35 -19.03 -14.44
N ILE A 266 -5.51 -20.24 -13.89
CA ILE A 266 -4.81 -21.44 -14.39
C ILE A 266 -5.24 -21.80 -15.83
N PRO A 267 -6.53 -22.00 -16.13
CA PRO A 267 -7.00 -22.20 -17.51
C PRO A 267 -6.63 -21.03 -18.44
N VAL A 268 -6.88 -19.78 -18.02
CA VAL A 268 -6.64 -18.59 -18.86
C VAL A 268 -5.17 -18.45 -19.26
N LEU A 269 -4.25 -18.60 -18.30
CA LEU A 269 -2.82 -18.51 -18.57
C LEU A 269 -2.36 -19.64 -19.51
N THR A 270 -2.94 -20.83 -19.38
CA THR A 270 -2.60 -21.98 -20.21
C THR A 270 -3.09 -21.79 -21.64
N VAL A 271 -4.36 -21.39 -21.82
CA VAL A 271 -4.95 -21.06 -23.14
C VAL A 271 -4.13 -19.97 -23.84
N ASN A 272 -3.80 -18.90 -23.13
CA ASN A 272 -3.03 -17.80 -23.71
C ASN A 272 -1.60 -18.20 -24.12
N LYS A 273 -0.92 -19.02 -23.30
CA LYS A 273 0.41 -19.54 -23.62
C LYS A 273 0.37 -20.48 -24.83
N ASP A 274 -0.61 -21.36 -24.89
CA ASP A 274 -0.69 -22.37 -25.95
C ASP A 274 -1.19 -21.79 -27.26
N ARG A 275 -2.12 -20.83 -27.24
CA ARG A 275 -2.48 -20.06 -28.44
C ARG A 275 -1.26 -19.40 -29.09
N LYS A 276 -0.35 -18.83 -28.29
CA LYS A 276 0.92 -18.27 -28.80
C LYS A 276 1.83 -19.36 -29.39
N LYS A 277 1.94 -20.52 -28.75
CA LYS A 277 2.73 -21.65 -29.26
C LYS A 277 2.18 -22.22 -30.57
N ILE A 278 0.85 -22.32 -30.70
CA ILE A 278 0.17 -22.79 -31.92
C ILE A 278 0.54 -21.90 -33.13
N GLN A 279 0.71 -20.60 -32.92
CA GLN A 279 1.11 -19.66 -33.98
C GLN A 279 2.56 -19.84 -34.42
N GLN A 280 3.46 -20.20 -33.50
CA GLN A 280 4.90 -20.31 -33.75
C GLN A 280 5.33 -21.71 -34.21
N GLU A 281 4.59 -22.75 -33.81
CA GLU A 281 4.96 -24.14 -34.02
C GLU A 281 4.70 -24.59 -35.47
N LYS A 282 5.74 -25.13 -36.12
CA LYS A 282 5.67 -25.62 -37.50
C LYS A 282 5.30 -27.09 -37.57
N ASN A 283 5.55 -27.86 -36.51
CA ASN A 283 5.22 -29.29 -36.47
C ASN A 283 3.70 -29.48 -36.27
N LYS A 284 3.06 -30.20 -37.21
CA LYS A 284 1.61 -30.49 -37.20
C LYS A 284 1.15 -31.24 -35.95
N GLU A 285 1.92 -32.22 -35.47
CA GLU A 285 1.53 -33.05 -34.32
C GLU A 285 1.59 -32.25 -33.01
N ARG A 286 2.64 -31.45 -32.82
CA ARG A 286 2.76 -30.56 -31.65
C ARG A 286 1.71 -29.47 -31.65
N ARG A 287 1.40 -28.91 -32.82
CA ARG A 287 0.32 -27.94 -32.99
C ARG A 287 -1.03 -28.53 -32.61
N ARG A 288 -1.32 -29.77 -33.04
CA ARG A 288 -2.54 -30.50 -32.65
C ARG A 288 -2.61 -30.76 -31.15
N PHE A 289 -1.50 -31.16 -30.52
CA PHE A 289 -1.43 -31.34 -29.06
C PHE A 289 -1.78 -30.05 -28.31
N TYR A 290 -1.22 -28.90 -28.71
CA TYR A 290 -1.57 -27.62 -28.08
C TYR A 290 -3.02 -27.24 -28.34
N GLN A 291 -3.55 -27.53 -29.54
CA GLN A 291 -4.94 -27.24 -29.88
C GLN A 291 -5.93 -28.05 -29.03
N GLU A 292 -5.73 -29.35 -28.90
CA GLU A 292 -6.58 -30.21 -28.05
C GLU A 292 -6.51 -29.79 -26.57
N ARG A 293 -5.35 -29.29 -26.11
CA ARG A 293 -5.20 -28.76 -24.76
C ARG A 293 -5.91 -27.41 -24.58
N VAL A 294 -5.86 -26.54 -25.58
CA VAL A 294 -6.60 -25.27 -25.58
C VAL A 294 -8.09 -25.52 -25.52
N GLU A 295 -8.63 -26.38 -26.39
CA GLU A 295 -10.05 -26.73 -26.41
C GLU A 295 -10.52 -27.25 -25.04
N ARG A 296 -9.74 -28.12 -24.40
CA ARG A 296 -10.04 -28.62 -23.05
C ARG A 296 -10.11 -27.51 -21.99
N TYR A 297 -9.16 -26.59 -21.98
CA TYR A 297 -9.15 -25.49 -21.00
C TYR A 297 -10.18 -24.41 -21.31
N GLU A 298 -10.57 -24.25 -22.57
CA GLU A 298 -11.69 -23.38 -22.97
C GLU A 298 -13.02 -23.96 -22.48
N GLU A 299 -13.23 -25.27 -22.60
CA GLU A 299 -14.39 -25.96 -22.00
C GLU A 299 -14.39 -25.82 -20.47
N GLU A 300 -13.24 -26.00 -19.82
CA GLU A 300 -13.11 -25.78 -18.37
C GLU A 300 -13.44 -24.33 -17.98
N LEU A 301 -13.04 -23.34 -18.78
CA LEU A 301 -13.36 -21.94 -18.54
C LEU A 301 -14.87 -21.69 -18.60
N ILE A 302 -15.55 -22.23 -19.61
CA ILE A 302 -17.02 -22.12 -19.74
C ILE A 302 -17.71 -22.71 -18.50
N LEU A 303 -17.28 -23.90 -18.06
CA LEU A 303 -17.83 -24.53 -16.86
C LEU A 303 -17.59 -23.69 -15.59
N LEU A 304 -16.45 -23.00 -15.49
CA LEU A 304 -16.18 -22.07 -14.39
C LEU A 304 -17.07 -20.82 -14.47
N GLU A 305 -17.24 -20.23 -15.65
CA GLU A 305 -18.13 -19.08 -15.87
C GLU A 305 -19.58 -19.43 -15.54
N GLU A 306 -20.07 -20.61 -15.92
CA GLU A 306 -21.40 -21.10 -15.55
C GLU A 306 -21.55 -21.33 -14.05
N ARG A 307 -20.53 -21.94 -13.42
CA ARG A 307 -20.52 -22.23 -11.98
C ARG A 307 -20.57 -20.96 -11.14
N PHE A 308 -19.72 -19.98 -11.46
CA PHE A 308 -19.63 -18.73 -10.71
C PHE A 308 -20.57 -17.64 -11.21
N ARG A 309 -21.25 -17.87 -12.34
CA ARG A 309 -22.18 -16.95 -13.00
C ARG A 309 -21.56 -15.58 -13.26
N ILE A 310 -20.29 -15.57 -13.62
CA ILE A 310 -19.54 -14.36 -13.93
C ILE A 310 -18.55 -14.66 -15.04
N PRO A 311 -18.53 -13.88 -16.14
CA PRO A 311 -17.50 -13.96 -17.16
C PRO A 311 -16.13 -13.61 -16.58
N TYR A 312 -15.06 -14.21 -17.12
CA TYR A 312 -13.71 -13.94 -16.60
C TYR A 312 -13.30 -12.47 -16.70
N ASP A 313 -13.68 -11.78 -17.76
CA ASP A 313 -13.35 -10.36 -17.96
C ASP A 313 -14.02 -9.46 -16.91
N ASP A 314 -15.28 -9.76 -16.57
CA ASP A 314 -16.02 -9.03 -15.53
C ASP A 314 -15.46 -9.32 -14.14
N LEU A 315 -15.10 -10.58 -13.85
CA LEU A 315 -14.38 -10.95 -12.64
C LEU A 315 -13.06 -10.18 -12.53
N LYS A 316 -12.28 -10.07 -13.61
CA LYS A 316 -11.03 -9.32 -13.63
C LYS A 316 -11.25 -7.83 -13.35
N ASN A 317 -12.30 -7.23 -13.93
CA ASN A 317 -12.67 -5.84 -13.67
C ASN A 317 -13.08 -5.62 -12.21
N LEU A 318 -13.91 -6.52 -11.67
CA LEU A 318 -14.31 -6.53 -10.27
C LEU A 318 -13.09 -6.59 -9.34
N LEU A 319 -12.19 -7.54 -9.56
CA LEU A 319 -10.98 -7.72 -8.76
C LEU A 319 -10.06 -6.50 -8.83
N ALA A 320 -9.95 -5.86 -9.99
CA ALA A 320 -9.18 -4.64 -10.14
C ALA A 320 -9.76 -3.48 -9.30
N GLU A 321 -11.09 -3.29 -9.33
CA GLU A 321 -11.75 -2.27 -8.52
C GLU A 321 -11.67 -2.55 -7.02
N VAL A 322 -11.85 -3.80 -6.60
CA VAL A 322 -11.69 -4.22 -5.20
C VAL A 322 -10.26 -3.97 -4.73
N ARG A 323 -9.24 -4.41 -5.47
CA ARG A 323 -7.83 -4.18 -5.13
C ARG A 323 -7.49 -2.69 -5.06
N ARG A 324 -8.03 -1.87 -5.97
CA ARG A 324 -7.87 -0.41 -5.92
C ARG A 324 -8.53 0.20 -4.67
N GLY A 325 -9.75 -0.20 -4.35
CA GLY A 325 -10.47 0.28 -3.18
C GLY A 325 -9.75 -0.05 -1.87
N GLU A 326 -9.30 -1.30 -1.74
CA GLU A 326 -8.52 -1.78 -0.59
C GLU A 326 -7.18 -1.07 -0.49
N GLY A 327 -6.42 -0.96 -1.59
CA GLY A 327 -5.15 -0.23 -1.59
C GLY A 327 -5.29 1.25 -1.20
N MET A 328 -6.35 1.93 -1.65
CA MET A 328 -6.63 3.31 -1.20
C MET A 328 -6.94 3.38 0.29
N THR A 329 -7.68 2.41 0.81
CA THR A 329 -8.04 2.31 2.22
C THR A 329 -6.80 2.07 3.09
N ASP A 330 -5.95 1.13 2.67
CA ASP A 330 -4.73 0.76 3.39
C ASP A 330 -3.72 1.92 3.43
N LEU A 331 -3.51 2.59 2.28
CA LEU A 331 -2.66 3.78 2.22
C LEU A 331 -3.19 4.91 3.12
N ALA A 332 -4.50 5.17 3.10
CA ALA A 332 -5.08 6.22 3.95
C ALA A 332 -5.01 5.87 5.44
N LYS A 333 -5.16 4.58 5.81
CA LYS A 333 -4.95 4.12 7.19
C LYS A 333 -3.49 4.25 7.60
N GLN A 334 -2.55 3.91 6.72
CA GLN A 334 -1.13 4.09 6.97
C GLN A 334 -0.79 5.57 7.21
N ASP A 335 -1.31 6.48 6.37
CA ASP A 335 -1.15 7.93 6.55
C ASP A 335 -1.70 8.38 7.92
N LEU A 336 -2.86 7.86 8.33
CA LEU A 336 -3.46 8.16 9.63
C LEU A 336 -2.58 7.70 10.80
N ILE A 337 -2.04 6.48 10.71
CA ILE A 337 -1.17 5.89 11.74
C ILE A 337 0.11 6.72 11.86
N VAL A 338 0.76 6.98 10.72
CA VAL A 338 2.02 7.71 10.63
C VAL A 338 1.89 9.12 11.20
N ALA A 339 0.78 9.81 10.91
CA ALA A 339 0.46 11.11 11.50
C ALA A 339 0.28 11.08 13.03
N ASN A 340 -0.21 9.96 13.57
CA ASN A 340 -0.54 9.80 14.99
C ASN A 340 0.54 9.08 15.83
N LEU A 341 1.69 8.72 15.25
CA LEU A 341 2.79 8.06 15.98
C LEU A 341 3.27 8.88 17.18
N ARG A 342 3.23 10.21 17.11
CA ARG A 342 3.60 11.12 18.23
C ARG A 342 2.69 10.96 19.44
N LEU A 343 1.40 10.72 19.21
CA LEU A 343 0.44 10.46 20.28
C LEU A 343 0.82 9.18 21.01
N VAL A 344 1.12 8.10 20.28
CA VAL A 344 1.55 6.82 20.86
C VAL A 344 2.78 7.00 21.73
N VAL A 345 3.81 7.69 21.24
CA VAL A 345 5.03 7.97 22.02
C VAL A 345 4.71 8.77 23.29
N SER A 346 3.83 9.77 23.22
CA SER A 346 3.44 10.59 24.37
C SER A 346 2.71 9.78 25.45
N ILE A 347 1.93 8.78 25.06
CA ILE A 347 1.23 7.85 25.95
C ILE A 347 2.23 6.84 26.53
N ALA A 348 3.03 6.20 25.68
CA ALA A 348 4.03 5.20 26.07
C ALA A 348 5.04 5.74 27.10
N LYS A 349 5.42 7.01 27.01
CA LYS A 349 6.29 7.69 28.00
C LYS A 349 5.77 7.61 29.44
N LYS A 350 4.46 7.52 29.65
CA LYS A 350 3.85 7.41 31.00
C LYS A 350 4.01 6.02 31.62
N TYR A 351 4.43 5.02 30.84
CA TYR A 351 4.50 3.61 31.23
C TYR A 351 5.92 3.03 31.22
N THR A 352 6.95 3.82 30.92
CA THR A 352 8.35 3.36 30.77
C THR A 352 8.91 2.63 31.99
N ASN A 353 8.45 2.98 33.20
CA ASN A 353 8.99 2.45 34.45
C ASN A 353 8.18 1.25 34.98
N ARG A 354 7.39 0.58 34.13
CA ARG A 354 6.50 -0.53 34.53
C ARG A 354 7.02 -1.91 34.09
N GLY A 355 8.30 -2.01 33.75
CA GLY A 355 8.97 -3.29 33.48
C GLY A 355 8.99 -3.75 32.01
N LEU A 356 8.47 -2.96 31.07
CA LEU A 356 8.60 -3.19 29.63
C LEU A 356 9.56 -2.17 29.00
N GLN A 357 10.29 -2.56 27.95
CA GLN A 357 11.16 -1.63 27.24
C GLN A 357 10.32 -0.54 26.55
N PHE A 358 10.87 0.67 26.43
CA PHE A 358 10.16 1.79 25.82
C PHE A 358 9.74 1.53 24.36
N LEU A 359 10.58 0.82 23.59
CA LEU A 359 10.25 0.40 22.23
C LEU A 359 9.05 -0.55 22.21
N ASP A 360 9.02 -1.54 23.10
CA ASP A 360 7.91 -2.49 23.19
C ASP A 360 6.59 -1.79 23.53
N LEU A 361 6.62 -0.79 24.43
CA LEU A 361 5.45 0.03 24.74
C LEU A 361 4.96 0.85 23.54
N ILE A 362 5.88 1.37 22.73
CA ILE A 362 5.55 2.07 21.49
C ILE A 362 4.94 1.09 20.48
N GLN A 363 5.51 -0.11 20.32
CA GLN A 363 5.00 -1.12 19.41
C GLN A 363 3.59 -1.57 19.80
N GLU A 364 3.35 -1.89 21.07
CA GLU A 364 2.01 -2.22 21.57
C GLU A 364 1.01 -1.07 21.34
N GLY A 365 1.44 0.17 21.55
CA GLY A 365 0.62 1.34 21.27
C GLY A 365 0.32 1.53 19.77
N ASN A 366 1.29 1.28 18.89
CA ASN A 366 1.12 1.35 17.44
C ASN A 366 0.17 0.24 16.95
N ILE A 367 0.29 -0.97 17.50
CA ILE A 367 -0.64 -2.08 17.24
C ILE A 367 -2.06 -1.72 17.72
N GLY A 368 -2.16 -1.06 18.88
CA GLY A 368 -3.43 -0.55 19.39
C GLY A 368 -4.08 0.49 18.48
N LEU A 369 -3.28 1.36 17.85
CA LEU A 369 -3.74 2.38 16.90
C LEU A 369 -4.22 1.77 15.57
N MET A 370 -3.69 0.60 15.20
CA MET A 370 -4.05 -0.13 13.98
C MET A 370 -5.36 -0.93 14.08
N LYS A 371 -5.82 -1.22 15.31
CA LYS A 371 -7.05 -2.00 15.58
C LYS A 371 -8.26 -1.09 15.63
#